data_AF-A0A934NTJ7-F1
#
_entry.id   AF-A0A934NTJ7-F1
#
_cell.length_a   1.000
_cell.length_b   1.000
_cell.length_c   1.000
_cell.angle_alpha   90.00
_cell.angle_beta   90.00
_cell.angle_gamma   90.00
#
_symmetry.space_group_name_H-M   'P 1'
#
loop_
_entity.id
_entity.type
_entity.pdbx_description
1 polymer ?
#
loop_
_entity_poly.entity_id
_entity_poly.type
_entity_poly.pdbx_seq_one_letter_code
_entity_poly.pdbx_strand_id
1 'polypeptide(L)'
;MTNPDLTLIAVLLDRSGSMHSIKGDTQGGFDAYIAKQREQPGSVTVTLAQFDDHYERVYSNVPIADVPPLDLQPRGVTALYDGIGRLTTEIGEELAAKPEHERPGQVIVVVLTDGHENASKDWTHHAVKEVITRQESEFAWDYLFLGANIDAVAIGEQMGFKSTNSITYAASPAGVTNAFAAAASYTSRKRAAAPGAKVEGFSDADRAGAMDGK
;
A
#
# COMPACT_ATOMS: atom_id res chain seq x y z
N MET A 1 19.25 -1.27 17.37
CA MET A 1 19.05 -0.87 15.96
C MET A 1 18.23 -1.93 15.27
N THR A 2 17.29 -1.53 14.41
CA THR A 2 16.49 -2.40 13.55
C THR A 2 17.34 -3.18 12.55
N ASN A 3 16.79 -4.25 11.96
CA ASN A 3 17.46 -5.04 10.94
C ASN A 3 17.50 -4.27 9.59
N PRO A 4 18.65 -3.73 9.16
CA PRO A 4 18.73 -2.88 7.98
C PRO A 4 18.47 -3.66 6.67
N ASP A 5 18.63 -4.98 6.69
CA ASP A 5 18.49 -5.84 5.50
C ASP A 5 17.06 -6.38 5.32
N LEU A 6 16.16 -6.11 6.28
CA LEU A 6 14.77 -6.56 6.26
C LEU A 6 13.81 -5.39 5.95
N THR A 7 12.99 -5.59 4.91
CA THR A 7 11.86 -4.71 4.58
C THR A 7 10.54 -5.43 4.83
N LEU A 8 9.59 -4.74 5.48
CA LEU A 8 8.20 -5.14 5.51
C LEU A 8 7.42 -4.38 4.43
N ILE A 9 6.76 -5.09 3.53
CA ILE A 9 5.77 -4.52 2.61
C ILE A 9 4.39 -4.92 3.12
N ALA A 10 3.59 -3.93 3.51
CA ALA A 10 2.22 -4.13 3.94
C ALA A 10 1.27 -3.58 2.87
N VAL A 11 0.36 -4.42 2.38
CA VAL A 11 -0.61 -4.03 1.36
C VAL A 11 -2.01 -4.05 1.97
N LEU A 12 -2.71 -2.93 1.86
CA LEU A 12 -4.15 -2.83 2.07
C LEU A 12 -4.83 -2.73 0.71
N LEU A 13 -5.68 -3.70 0.40
CA LEU A 13 -6.29 -3.82 -0.91
C LEU A 13 -7.81 -3.80 -0.77
N ASP A 14 -8.43 -2.79 -1.37
CA ASP A 14 -9.88 -2.68 -1.46
C ASP A 14 -10.47 -3.83 -2.27
N ARG A 15 -11.45 -4.54 -1.70
CA ARG A 15 -12.22 -5.57 -2.38
C ARG A 15 -13.71 -5.23 -2.39
N SER A 16 -14.06 -3.95 -2.30
CA SER A 16 -15.42 -3.45 -2.47
C SER A 16 -15.98 -3.82 -3.84
N GLY A 17 -17.31 -3.76 -4.00
CA GLY A 17 -17.96 -4.14 -5.26
C GLY A 17 -17.50 -3.36 -6.50
N SER A 18 -16.99 -2.12 -6.34
CA SER A 18 -16.49 -1.29 -7.46
C SER A 18 -15.28 -1.92 -8.16
N MET A 19 -14.42 -2.61 -7.38
CA MET A 19 -13.21 -3.27 -7.87
C MET A 19 -13.46 -4.37 -8.89
N HIS A 20 -14.72 -4.80 -9.09
CA HIS A 20 -15.07 -5.82 -10.07
C HIS A 20 -14.63 -5.46 -11.49
N SER A 21 -14.68 -4.18 -11.85
CA SER A 21 -14.29 -3.69 -13.18
C SER A 21 -12.79 -3.86 -13.49
N ILE A 22 -11.94 -3.84 -12.46
CA ILE A 22 -10.48 -3.91 -12.58
C ILE A 22 -9.88 -5.12 -11.87
N LYS A 23 -10.71 -6.12 -11.52
CA LYS A 23 -10.27 -7.30 -10.75
C LYS A 23 -9.08 -7.99 -11.38
N GLY A 24 -9.19 -8.37 -12.65
CA GLY A 24 -8.15 -9.13 -13.36
C GLY A 24 -6.85 -8.35 -13.48
N ASP A 25 -6.96 -7.07 -13.83
CA ASP A 25 -5.79 -6.19 -13.94
C ASP A 25 -5.13 -5.93 -12.59
N THR A 26 -5.91 -5.81 -11.51
CA THR A 26 -5.40 -5.64 -10.14
C THR A 26 -4.65 -6.89 -9.68
N GLN A 27 -5.19 -8.08 -9.96
CA GLN A 27 -4.50 -9.35 -9.67
C GLN A 27 -3.17 -9.44 -10.42
N GLY A 28 -3.18 -9.18 -11.74
CA GLY A 28 -1.96 -9.19 -12.55
C GLY A 28 -0.94 -8.12 -12.11
N GLY A 29 -1.40 -6.91 -11.78
CA GLY A 29 -0.57 -5.82 -11.31
C GLY A 29 0.09 -6.09 -9.96
N PHE A 30 -0.66 -6.65 -9.00
CA PHE A 30 -0.11 -7.09 -7.72
C PHE A 30 0.94 -8.19 -7.90
N ASP A 31 0.64 -9.20 -8.71
CA ASP A 31 1.57 -10.31 -8.96
C ASP A 31 2.86 -9.82 -9.62
N ALA A 32 2.76 -8.88 -10.57
CA ALA A 32 3.91 -8.24 -11.20
C ALA A 32 4.72 -7.38 -10.20
N TYR A 33 4.04 -6.65 -9.31
CA TYR A 33 4.69 -5.90 -8.24
C TYR A 33 5.51 -6.83 -7.32
N ILE A 34 4.92 -7.93 -6.85
CA ILE A 34 5.61 -8.91 -6.02
C ILE A 34 6.78 -9.55 -6.77
N ALA A 35 6.57 -9.97 -8.03
CA ALA A 35 7.63 -10.52 -8.86
C ALA A 35 8.81 -9.55 -8.99
N LYS A 36 8.54 -8.26 -9.21
CA LYS A 36 9.60 -7.25 -9.32
C LYS A 36 10.38 -7.09 -8.02
N GLN A 37 9.70 -7.16 -6.89
CA GLN A 37 10.33 -7.06 -5.57
C GLN A 37 11.12 -8.33 -5.21
N ARG A 38 10.79 -9.51 -5.73
CA ARG A 38 11.61 -10.73 -5.56
C ARG A 38 12.98 -10.62 -6.21
N GLU A 39 13.10 -9.84 -7.29
CA GLU A 39 14.37 -9.65 -8.01
C GLU A 39 15.34 -8.69 -7.29
N GLN A 40 14.86 -7.90 -6.33
CA GLN A 40 15.68 -6.91 -5.64
C GLN A 40 16.42 -7.55 -4.46
N PRO A 41 17.65 -7.08 -4.14
CA PRO A 41 18.41 -7.58 -2.99
C PRO A 41 17.73 -7.27 -1.64
N GLY A 42 18.18 -7.97 -0.60
CA GLY A 42 17.65 -7.84 0.76
C GLY A 42 16.48 -8.79 1.04
N SER A 43 16.16 -8.93 2.32
CA SER A 43 15.05 -9.78 2.79
C SER A 43 13.75 -8.98 2.80
N VAL A 44 12.67 -9.62 2.36
CA VAL A 44 11.34 -9.00 2.37
C VAL A 44 10.32 -9.96 2.94
N THR A 45 9.52 -9.44 3.86
CA THR A 45 8.25 -10.07 4.27
C THR A 45 7.09 -9.23 3.78
N VAL A 46 6.00 -9.89 3.41
CA VAL A 46 4.80 -9.26 2.90
C VAL A 46 3.63 -9.60 3.79
N THR A 47 2.83 -8.58 4.07
CA THR A 47 1.57 -8.69 4.78
C THR A 47 0.47 -8.16 3.87
N LEU A 48 -0.59 -8.94 3.65
CA LEU A 48 -1.74 -8.53 2.85
C LEU A 48 -2.98 -8.49 3.74
N ALA A 49 -3.66 -7.35 3.71
CA ALA A 49 -5.03 -7.21 4.20
C ALA A 49 -5.94 -6.81 3.04
N GLN A 50 -7.12 -7.41 2.99
CA GLN A 50 -8.20 -7.01 2.09
C GLN A 50 -9.33 -6.39 2.91
N PHE A 51 -10.02 -5.40 2.36
CA PHE A 51 -11.14 -4.77 3.05
C PHE A 51 -12.29 -4.44 2.09
N ASP A 52 -13.50 -4.58 2.60
CA ASP A 52 -14.73 -4.00 2.06
C ASP A 52 -15.39 -3.20 3.21
N ASP A 53 -16.59 -3.54 3.65
CA ASP A 53 -17.12 -3.17 4.98
C ASP A 53 -16.66 -4.13 6.08
N HIS A 54 -15.88 -5.15 5.71
CA HIS A 54 -15.19 -6.09 6.58
C HIS A 54 -13.69 -6.14 6.28
N TYR A 55 -12.90 -5.97 7.34
CA TYR A 55 -11.46 -6.14 7.30
C TYR A 55 -11.06 -7.61 7.43
N GLU A 56 -10.11 -8.05 6.59
CA GLU A 56 -9.51 -9.37 6.66
C GLU A 56 -8.00 -9.33 6.45
N ARG A 57 -7.27 -9.88 7.41
CA ARG A 57 -5.84 -10.18 7.27
C ARG A 57 -5.68 -11.49 6.52
N VAL A 58 -5.31 -11.43 5.24
CA VAL A 58 -5.17 -12.62 4.39
C VAL A 58 -3.95 -13.43 4.80
N TYR A 59 -2.82 -12.73 5.00
CA TYR A 59 -1.60 -13.31 5.56
C TYR A 59 -0.72 -12.21 6.17
N SER A 60 0.15 -12.60 7.11
CA SER A 60 1.07 -11.70 7.81
C SER A 60 2.51 -12.21 7.72
N ASN A 61 3.44 -11.29 7.45
CA ASN A 61 4.89 -11.49 7.50
C ASN A 61 5.39 -12.70 6.66
N VAL A 62 4.74 -12.98 5.53
CA VAL A 62 5.11 -14.08 4.63
C VAL A 62 6.39 -13.70 3.88
N PRO A 63 7.44 -14.55 3.85
CA PRO A 63 8.60 -14.30 3.01
C PRO A 63 8.18 -14.08 1.56
N ILE A 64 8.77 -13.08 0.88
CA ILE A 64 8.30 -12.70 -0.46
C ILE A 64 8.35 -13.85 -1.49
N ALA A 65 9.25 -14.82 -1.30
CA ALA A 65 9.34 -16.03 -2.11
C ALA A 65 8.08 -16.90 -2.03
N ASP A 66 7.38 -16.88 -0.90
CA ASP A 66 6.23 -17.73 -0.59
C ASP A 66 4.89 -17.01 -0.77
N VAL A 67 4.91 -15.73 -1.19
CA VAL A 67 3.69 -14.96 -1.44
C VAL A 67 2.89 -15.59 -2.58
N PRO A 68 1.63 -16.01 -2.34
CA PRO A 68 0.79 -16.59 -3.38
C PRO A 68 0.29 -15.50 -4.36
N PRO A 69 -0.19 -15.90 -5.55
CA PRO A 69 -0.94 -15.00 -6.42
C PRO A 69 -2.12 -14.36 -5.69
N LEU A 70 -2.47 -13.12 -6.02
CA LEU A 70 -3.60 -12.45 -5.39
C LEU A 70 -4.92 -13.15 -5.74
N ASP A 71 -5.68 -13.55 -4.72
CA ASP A 71 -7.10 -13.90 -4.88
C ASP A 71 -7.97 -12.72 -4.44
N LEU A 72 -8.55 -12.02 -5.43
CA LEU A 72 -9.41 -10.85 -5.20
C LEU A 72 -10.87 -11.23 -5.45
N GLN A 73 -11.72 -11.05 -4.45
CA GLN A 73 -13.16 -11.35 -4.53
C GLN A 73 -13.99 -10.11 -4.19
N PRO A 74 -14.25 -9.22 -5.18
CA PRO A 74 -14.98 -7.97 -4.97
C PRO A 74 -16.40 -8.18 -4.44
N ARG A 75 -16.77 -7.48 -3.36
CA ARG A 75 -18.09 -7.54 -2.68
C ARG A 75 -18.26 -6.34 -1.75
N GLY A 76 -19.47 -6.12 -1.23
CA GLY A 76 -19.69 -5.12 -0.18
C GLY A 76 -19.38 -3.68 -0.63
N VAL A 77 -19.08 -2.84 0.35
CA VAL A 77 -18.84 -1.39 0.18
C VAL A 77 -17.47 -1.00 0.76
N THR A 78 -17.14 0.29 0.87
CA THR A 78 -15.74 0.73 1.11
C THR A 78 -15.59 1.36 2.50
N ALA A 79 -15.01 0.62 3.46
CA ALA A 79 -14.58 1.12 4.76
C ALA A 79 -13.05 1.37 4.79
N LEU A 80 -12.61 2.34 3.99
CA LEU A 80 -11.21 2.70 3.76
C LEU A 80 -10.52 3.18 5.04
N TYR A 81 -11.16 4.04 5.83
CA TYR A 81 -10.55 4.56 7.06
C TYR A 81 -10.33 3.45 8.09
N ASP A 82 -11.32 2.57 8.27
CA ASP A 82 -11.20 1.42 9.16
C ASP A 82 -10.08 0.48 8.70
N GLY A 83 -10.01 0.21 7.39
CA GLY A 83 -8.96 -0.62 6.80
C GLY A 83 -7.55 -0.07 7.08
N ILE A 84 -7.33 1.22 6.82
CA ILE A 84 -6.02 1.87 7.02
C ILE A 84 -5.66 1.91 8.51
N GLY A 85 -6.57 2.43 9.34
CA GLY A 85 -6.31 2.58 10.77
C GLY A 85 -6.00 1.25 11.45
N ARG A 86 -6.77 0.21 11.11
CA ARG A 86 -6.56 -1.14 11.63
C ARG A 86 -5.25 -1.76 11.14
N LEU A 87 -4.97 -1.72 9.84
CA LEU A 87 -3.71 -2.25 9.29
C LEU A 87 -2.50 -1.62 9.96
N THR A 88 -2.47 -0.30 10.03
CA THR A 88 -1.35 0.46 10.59
C THR A 88 -1.14 0.15 12.06
N THR A 89 -2.23 0.10 12.84
CA THR A 89 -2.18 -0.19 14.28
C THR A 89 -1.68 -1.61 14.54
N GLU A 90 -2.26 -2.61 13.87
CA GLU A 90 -1.86 -4.02 14.03
C GLU A 90 -0.37 -4.22 13.70
N ILE A 91 0.14 -3.65 12.60
CA ILE A 91 1.58 -3.74 12.27
C ILE A 91 2.43 -3.03 13.32
N GLY A 92 2.00 -1.85 13.78
CA GLY A 92 2.72 -1.09 14.81
C GLY A 92 2.88 -1.90 16.11
N GLU A 93 1.80 -2.54 16.54
CA GLU A 93 1.78 -3.43 17.72
C GLU A 93 2.66 -4.66 17.53
N GLU A 94 2.56 -5.34 16.38
CA GLU A 94 3.39 -6.50 16.04
C GLU A 94 4.89 -6.15 16.06
N LEU A 95 5.27 -5.00 15.51
CA LEU A 95 6.67 -4.55 15.51
C LEU A 95 7.12 -4.14 16.91
N ALA A 96 6.27 -3.46 17.68
CA ALA A 96 6.58 -3.07 19.06
C ALA A 96 6.82 -4.28 19.98
N ALA A 97 6.11 -5.39 19.75
CA ALA A 97 6.28 -6.64 20.48
C ALA A 97 7.58 -7.40 20.15
N LYS A 98 8.26 -7.07 19.04
CA LYS A 98 9.52 -7.71 18.65
C LYS A 98 10.74 -7.05 19.32
N PRO A 99 11.81 -7.81 19.60
CA PRO A 99 13.12 -7.25 19.89
C PRO A 99 13.54 -6.27 18.78
N GLU A 100 14.16 -5.15 19.14
CA GLU A 100 14.46 -4.09 18.18
C GLU A 100 15.26 -4.57 16.97
N HIS A 101 16.23 -5.47 17.19
CA HIS A 101 17.09 -6.04 16.14
C HIS A 101 16.39 -7.02 15.19
N GLU A 102 15.17 -7.45 15.51
CA GLU A 102 14.34 -8.27 14.62
C GLU A 102 13.33 -7.42 13.82
N ARG A 103 13.13 -6.15 14.20
CA ARG A 103 12.22 -5.25 13.49
C ARG A 103 12.80 -4.89 12.12
N PRO A 104 11.98 -4.77 11.07
CA PRO A 104 12.44 -4.36 9.76
C PRO A 104 13.03 -2.94 9.83
N GLY A 105 14.11 -2.70 9.10
CA GLY A 105 14.71 -1.38 8.94
C GLY A 105 13.89 -0.47 8.05
N GLN A 106 12.98 -1.04 7.25
CA GLN A 106 12.08 -0.29 6.38
C GLN A 106 10.68 -0.91 6.40
N VAL A 107 9.66 -0.06 6.51
CA VAL A 107 8.25 -0.45 6.42
C VAL A 107 7.59 0.38 5.35
N ILE A 108 7.00 -0.28 4.36
CA ILE A 108 6.31 0.35 3.23
C ILE A 108 4.87 -0.13 3.26
N VAL A 109 3.94 0.80 3.39
CA VAL A 109 2.50 0.54 3.37
C VAL A 109 1.94 1.00 2.03
N VAL A 110 1.34 0.08 1.27
CA VAL A 110 0.70 0.34 -0.01
C VAL A 110 -0.80 0.20 0.16
N VAL A 111 -1.56 1.25 -0.13
CA VAL A 111 -3.02 1.27 -0.04
C VAL A 111 -3.59 1.44 -1.43
N LEU A 112 -4.48 0.53 -1.83
CA LEU A 112 -5.15 0.52 -3.14
C LEU A 112 -6.66 0.58 -2.94
N THR A 113 -7.34 1.46 -3.68
CA THR A 113 -8.81 1.53 -3.74
C THR A 113 -9.29 2.15 -5.05
N ASP A 114 -10.46 1.74 -5.54
CA ASP A 114 -11.19 2.42 -6.61
C ASP A 114 -12.50 3.06 -6.11
N GLY A 115 -12.79 2.93 -4.82
CA GLY A 115 -14.00 3.35 -4.17
C GLY A 115 -13.80 4.60 -3.31
N HIS A 116 -14.88 5.36 -3.15
CA HIS A 116 -14.92 6.41 -2.14
C HIS A 116 -15.36 5.82 -0.81
N GLU A 117 -14.69 6.23 0.28
CA GLU A 117 -15.12 5.94 1.65
C GLU A 117 -16.61 6.17 1.85
N ASN A 118 -17.32 5.19 2.40
CA ASN A 118 -18.76 5.25 2.63
C ASN A 118 -19.28 4.34 3.78
N ALA A 119 -18.40 3.65 4.52
CA ALA A 119 -18.82 2.59 5.45
C ALA A 119 -18.01 2.46 6.75
N SER A 120 -16.92 3.22 6.93
CA SER A 120 -16.09 3.20 8.13
C SER A 120 -16.85 3.64 9.37
N LYS A 121 -16.58 2.98 10.51
CA LYS A 121 -17.28 3.18 11.79
C LYS A 121 -16.34 3.40 12.97
N ASP A 122 -15.15 2.82 12.94
CA ASP A 122 -14.20 2.83 14.05
C ASP A 122 -13.15 3.93 13.89
N TRP A 123 -12.84 4.30 12.64
CA TRP A 123 -11.83 5.28 12.29
C TRP A 123 -12.41 6.44 11.49
N THR A 124 -11.93 7.63 11.83
CA THR A 124 -12.19 8.85 11.07
C THR A 124 -10.98 9.19 10.21
N HIS A 125 -11.16 9.99 9.15
CA HIS A 125 -10.04 10.49 8.35
C HIS A 125 -9.00 11.23 9.20
N HIS A 126 -9.41 11.93 10.26
CA HIS A 126 -8.51 12.61 11.18
C HIS A 126 -7.64 11.62 11.96
N ALA A 127 -8.25 10.59 12.54
CA ALA A 127 -7.51 9.55 13.26
C ALA A 127 -6.54 8.79 12.34
N VAL A 128 -6.96 8.52 11.08
CA VAL A 128 -6.08 7.96 10.05
C VAL A 128 -4.90 8.88 9.76
N LYS A 129 -5.15 10.19 9.60
CA LYS A 129 -4.10 11.18 9.39
C LYS A 129 -3.10 11.24 10.54
N GLU A 130 -3.58 11.21 11.78
CA GLU A 130 -2.73 11.18 12.96
C GLU A 130 -1.83 9.95 12.98
N VAL A 131 -2.39 8.76 12.75
CA VAL A 131 -1.60 7.52 12.78
C VAL A 131 -0.59 7.44 11.64
N ILE A 132 -0.96 7.83 10.41
CA ILE A 132 -0.01 7.88 9.28
C ILE A 132 1.11 8.87 9.59
N THR A 133 0.78 10.10 9.99
CA THR A 133 1.76 11.14 10.29
C THR A 133 2.73 10.70 11.38
N ARG A 134 2.22 10.03 12.42
CA ARG A 134 3.04 9.47 13.49
C ARG A 134 3.98 8.40 12.98
N GLN A 135 3.48 7.42 12.21
CA GLN A 135 4.33 6.34 11.70
C GLN A 135 5.41 6.83 10.74
N GLU A 136 5.11 7.83 9.91
CA GLU A 136 6.11 8.46 9.05
C GLU A 136 7.16 9.26 9.86
N SER A 137 6.75 10.01 10.88
CA SER A 137 7.65 10.93 11.60
C SER A 137 8.47 10.25 12.69
N GLU A 138 7.91 9.31 13.43
CA GLU A 138 8.57 8.61 14.54
C GLU A 138 9.32 7.35 14.08
N PHE A 139 8.80 6.65 13.07
CA PHE A 139 9.32 5.34 12.66
C PHE A 139 9.78 5.27 11.21
N ALA A 140 9.72 6.39 10.48
CA ALA A 140 10.14 6.50 9.08
C ALA A 140 9.48 5.47 8.15
N TRP A 141 8.22 5.11 8.42
CA TRP A 141 7.41 4.32 7.48
C TRP A 141 7.13 5.14 6.22
N ASP A 142 6.98 4.46 5.10
CA ASP A 142 6.56 5.09 3.84
C ASP A 142 5.15 4.62 3.50
N TYR A 143 4.28 5.57 3.15
CA TYR A 143 2.92 5.28 2.70
C TYR A 143 2.76 5.63 1.23
N LEU A 144 2.20 4.71 0.47
CA LEU A 144 1.82 4.87 -0.93
C LEU A 144 0.30 4.74 -1.06
N PHE A 145 -0.32 5.67 -1.78
CA PHE A 145 -1.76 5.64 -2.05
C PHE A 145 -2.04 5.58 -3.55
N LEU A 146 -2.66 4.49 -3.99
CA LEU A 146 -3.04 4.24 -5.38
C LEU A 146 -4.56 4.27 -5.47
N GLY A 147 -5.11 5.28 -6.16
CA GLY A 147 -6.55 5.46 -6.32
C GLY A 147 -7.01 5.32 -7.77
N ALA A 148 -7.87 4.34 -8.07
CA ALA A 148 -8.48 4.22 -9.39
C ALA A 148 -9.66 5.17 -9.52
N ASN A 149 -9.73 5.95 -10.61
CA ASN A 149 -10.86 6.84 -10.94
C ASN A 149 -11.25 7.88 -9.86
N ILE A 150 -10.45 8.03 -8.82
CA ILE A 150 -10.63 9.01 -7.75
C ILE A 150 -9.48 10.04 -7.78
N ASP A 151 -9.71 11.21 -7.18
CA ASP A 151 -8.62 12.16 -6.93
C ASP A 151 -7.79 11.66 -5.73
N ALA A 152 -6.85 10.76 -6.01
CA ALA A 152 -6.04 10.09 -5.01
C ALA A 152 -5.14 11.08 -4.28
N VAL A 153 -4.74 12.17 -4.94
CA VAL A 153 -3.93 13.22 -4.32
C VAL A 153 -4.75 13.96 -3.29
N ALA A 154 -5.91 14.51 -3.67
CA ALA A 154 -6.75 15.28 -2.76
C ALA A 154 -7.28 14.42 -1.59
N ILE A 155 -7.74 13.19 -1.89
CA ILE A 155 -8.25 12.25 -0.87
C ILE A 155 -7.11 11.78 0.04
N GLY A 156 -5.95 11.44 -0.53
CA GLY A 156 -4.78 11.01 0.22
C GLY A 156 -4.28 12.09 1.20
N GLU A 157 -4.23 13.35 0.79
CA GLU A 157 -3.80 14.46 1.65
C GLU A 157 -4.70 14.65 2.88
N GLN A 158 -6.01 14.42 2.73
CA GLN A 158 -6.96 14.45 3.86
C GLN A 158 -6.68 13.36 4.88
N MET A 159 -6.18 12.20 4.42
CA MET A 159 -5.79 11.07 5.26
C MET A 159 -4.32 11.11 5.70
N GLY A 160 -3.54 12.12 5.33
CA GLY A 160 -2.15 12.27 5.74
C GLY A 160 -1.10 11.65 4.80
N PHE A 161 -1.50 11.12 3.64
CA PHE A 161 -0.56 10.72 2.61
C PHE A 161 0.09 11.95 1.98
N LYS A 162 1.40 11.86 1.68
CA LYS A 162 2.08 12.89 0.91
C LYS A 162 1.58 12.84 -0.53
N SER A 163 1.26 13.99 -1.13
CA SER A 163 0.86 14.09 -2.55
C SER A 163 1.89 13.50 -3.52
N THR A 164 3.18 13.58 -3.18
CA THR A 164 4.25 12.94 -3.97
C THR A 164 4.15 11.42 -3.99
N ASN A 165 3.52 10.81 -2.98
CA ASN A 165 3.33 9.37 -2.81
C ASN A 165 1.89 8.93 -3.05
N SER A 166 1.06 9.80 -3.63
CA SER A 166 -0.29 9.48 -4.09
C SER A 166 -0.33 9.50 -5.62
N ILE A 167 -1.00 8.51 -6.21
CA ILE A 167 -1.18 8.40 -7.66
C ILE A 167 -2.63 8.06 -8.00
N THR A 168 -3.24 8.88 -8.85
CA THR A 168 -4.51 8.56 -9.50
C THR A 168 -4.21 7.73 -10.74
N TYR A 169 -4.98 6.68 -10.97
CA TYR A 169 -4.91 5.89 -12.18
C TYR A 169 -6.28 5.67 -12.81
N ALA A 170 -6.29 5.44 -14.13
CA ALA A 170 -7.49 5.06 -14.85
C ALA A 170 -7.85 3.61 -14.53
N ALA A 171 -9.14 3.29 -14.37
CA ALA A 171 -9.62 1.91 -14.30
C ALA A 171 -9.57 1.22 -15.68
N SER A 172 -8.37 1.16 -16.26
CA SER A 172 -8.03 0.53 -17.51
C SER A 172 -6.86 -0.42 -17.27
N PRO A 173 -6.66 -1.44 -18.12
CA PRO A 173 -5.52 -2.35 -17.98
C PRO A 173 -4.17 -1.62 -17.97
N ALA A 174 -4.02 -0.58 -18.80
CA ALA A 174 -2.81 0.23 -18.86
C ALA A 174 -2.61 1.07 -17.59
N GLY A 175 -3.67 1.74 -17.11
CA GLY A 175 -3.62 2.57 -15.91
C GLY A 175 -3.27 1.77 -14.66
N VAL A 176 -3.91 0.60 -14.48
CA VAL A 176 -3.61 -0.33 -13.37
C VAL A 176 -2.17 -0.80 -13.45
N THR A 177 -1.73 -1.27 -14.62
CA THR A 177 -0.35 -1.75 -14.83
C THR A 177 0.68 -0.67 -14.50
N ASN A 178 0.47 0.56 -14.98
CA ASN A 178 1.37 1.67 -14.75
C ASN A 178 1.39 2.14 -13.29
N ALA A 179 0.25 2.10 -12.59
CA ALA A 179 0.19 2.41 -11.16
C ALA A 179 0.99 1.41 -10.32
N PHE A 180 0.85 0.10 -10.57
CA PHE A 180 1.64 -0.93 -9.90
C PHE A 180 3.13 -0.84 -10.26
N ALA A 181 3.46 -0.52 -11.51
CA ALA A 181 4.85 -0.31 -11.94
C ALA A 181 5.50 0.89 -11.23
N ALA A 182 4.74 1.99 -11.04
CA ALA A 182 5.20 3.16 -10.29
C ALA A 182 5.44 2.80 -8.81
N ALA A 183 4.50 2.08 -8.17
CA ALA A 183 4.66 1.59 -6.80
C ALA A 183 5.86 0.63 -6.66
N ALA A 184 6.07 -0.26 -7.61
CA ALA A 184 7.22 -1.16 -7.64
C ALA A 184 8.53 -0.36 -7.75
N SER A 185 8.57 0.65 -8.61
CA SER A 185 9.74 1.51 -8.80
C SER A 185 10.07 2.31 -7.53
N TYR A 186 9.06 2.87 -6.87
CA TYR A 186 9.24 3.52 -5.56
C TYR A 186 9.79 2.54 -4.52
N THR A 187 9.17 1.37 -4.41
CA THR A 187 9.55 0.34 -3.43
C THR A 187 11.00 -0.09 -3.64
N SER A 188 11.42 -0.32 -4.89
CA SER A 188 12.80 -0.67 -5.22
C SER A 188 13.79 0.45 -4.87
N ARG A 189 13.45 1.71 -5.15
CA ARG A 189 14.28 2.86 -4.73
C ARG A 189 14.43 2.92 -3.22
N LYS A 190 13.33 2.75 -2.49
CA LYS A 190 13.34 2.77 -1.03
C LYS A 190 14.22 1.64 -0.48
N ARG A 191 14.05 0.42 -0.97
CA ARG A 191 14.83 -0.75 -0.58
C ARG A 191 16.33 -0.65 -0.88
N ALA A 192 16.69 0.06 -1.94
CA ALA A 192 18.10 0.32 -2.27
C ALA A 192 18.72 1.43 -1.41
N ALA A 193 17.90 2.27 -0.76
CA ALA A 193 18.36 3.36 0.08
C ALA A 193 18.60 2.89 1.53
N ALA A 194 19.40 3.66 2.29
CA ALA A 194 19.60 3.39 3.71
C ALA A 194 18.27 3.47 4.49
N PRO A 195 18.08 2.69 5.57
CA PRO A 195 16.95 2.83 6.48
C PRO A 195 16.70 4.29 6.90
N GLY A 196 15.45 4.74 6.82
CA GLY A 196 15.06 6.12 7.11
C GLY A 196 15.41 7.17 6.03
N ALA A 197 16.14 6.81 4.97
CA ALA A 197 16.42 7.74 3.88
C ALA A 197 15.15 8.11 3.11
N LYS A 198 15.06 9.39 2.71
CA LYS A 198 14.01 9.86 1.81
C LYS A 198 14.37 9.49 0.37
N VAL A 199 13.38 9.07 -0.40
CA VAL A 199 13.50 8.83 -1.83
C VAL A 199 12.45 9.65 -2.58
N GLU A 200 12.69 9.90 -3.86
CA GLU A 200 11.72 10.58 -4.71
C GLU A 200 10.43 9.75 -4.86
N GLY A 201 9.29 10.43 -4.71
CA GLY A 201 7.95 9.89 -4.88
C GLY A 201 7.65 9.51 -6.33
N PHE A 202 6.36 9.46 -6.68
CA PHE A 202 5.92 9.28 -8.07
C PHE A 202 6.30 10.50 -8.91
N SER A 203 6.84 10.24 -10.09
CA SER A 203 7.19 11.25 -11.08
C SER A 203 5.96 11.70 -11.88
N ASP A 204 6.09 12.79 -12.64
CA ASP A 204 5.03 13.22 -13.56
C ASP A 204 4.81 12.20 -14.69
N ALA A 205 5.86 11.49 -15.11
CA ALA A 205 5.75 10.40 -16.07
C ALA A 205 4.96 9.21 -15.50
N ASP A 206 5.18 8.86 -14.22
CA ASP A 206 4.40 7.83 -13.55
C ASP A 206 2.92 8.22 -13.52
N ARG A 207 2.60 9.46 -13.12
CA ARG A 207 1.22 9.96 -13.07
C ARG A 207 0.57 10.03 -14.45
N ALA A 208 1.31 10.46 -15.47
CA ALA A 208 0.81 10.52 -16.84
C ALA A 208 0.50 9.10 -17.37
N GLY A 209 1.43 8.16 -17.22
CA GLY A 209 1.23 6.77 -17.66
C GLY A 209 0.10 6.08 -16.90
N ALA A 210 -0.06 6.34 -15.61
CA ALA A 210 -1.18 5.81 -14.82
C ALA A 210 -2.56 6.28 -15.33
N MET A 211 -2.60 7.36 -16.08
CA MET A 211 -3.83 7.92 -16.67
C MET A 211 -4.07 7.45 -18.11
N ASP A 212 -3.19 6.60 -18.67
CA ASP A 212 -3.35 6.05 -20.02
C ASP A 212 -4.62 5.19 -20.14
N GLY A 213 -5.28 5.29 -21.29
CA GLY A 213 -6.53 4.59 -21.57
C GLY A 213 -7.78 5.27 -21.00
N LYS A 214 -7.71 6.57 -20.67
CA LYS A 214 -8.88 7.45 -20.51
C LYS A 214 -9.46 7.91 -21.84
#